data_AF-A0A1V5XD98-F1
#
_entry.id   AF-A0A1V5XD98-F1
#
_cell.length_a   1.000
_cell.length_b   1.000
_cell.length_c   1.000
_cell.angle_alpha   90.00
_cell.angle_beta   90.00
_cell.angle_gamma   90.00
#
_symmetry.space_group_name_H-M   'P 1'
#
loop_
_entity.id
_entity.type
_entity.pdbx_description
1 polymer ?
#
loop_
_entity_poly.entity_id
_entity_poly.type
_entity_poly.pdbx_seq_one_letter_code
_entity_poly.pdbx_strand_id
1 'polypeptide(L)'
;MPVLASEVLREDVAPLAPWRNAFRLWNVVFAVAMVGMGVGVHWGLIPATLGSPWIEYGVGVVLLILGAIPGGYLARGIVSMVLAGLVAALGLLGAGPLGNWITKESGMLVAVLQGVTMATLPAALLFRNRYPAYGGARIALLIACFLALPTVLLGGFAVVEGPLLASIAAGATLAVVALSLVGFLGEGTTGYSTILAILMIVVFGAARMSRPLWSRGWEVIQVDLRAGLSLMVVAAMASIGIFSILSSIFAKDARRVDVMRVKPPPPLNRISGVG
;
A
#
# COMPACT_ATOMS: atom_id res chain seq x y z
N MET A 1 -32.41 5.95 14.52
CA MET A 1 -33.09 4.85 13.83
C MET A 1 -32.70 3.57 14.53
N PRO A 2 -33.63 2.70 14.94
CA PRO A 2 -33.28 1.44 15.57
C PRO A 2 -32.60 0.58 14.51
N VAL A 3 -31.30 0.34 14.69
CA VAL A 3 -30.51 -0.50 13.80
C VAL A 3 -30.99 -1.93 14.02
N LEU A 4 -31.60 -2.52 13.00
CA LEU A 4 -31.99 -3.92 13.04
C LEU A 4 -30.74 -4.78 13.26
N ALA A 5 -30.81 -5.81 14.12
CA ALA A 5 -29.67 -6.69 14.40
C ALA A 5 -29.02 -7.29 13.12
N SER A 6 -29.81 -7.42 12.05
CA SER A 6 -29.33 -7.83 10.72
C SER A 6 -28.47 -6.78 10.00
N GLU A 7 -28.65 -5.49 10.27
CA GLU A 7 -27.79 -4.41 9.75
C GLU A 7 -26.46 -4.36 10.47
N VAL A 8 -26.44 -4.59 11.79
CA VAL A 8 -25.18 -4.70 12.56
C VAL A 8 -24.34 -5.88 12.05
N LEU A 9 -24.97 -7.05 11.86
CA LEU A 9 -24.30 -8.23 11.28
C LEU A 9 -23.80 -7.98 9.84
N ARG A 10 -24.53 -7.19 9.04
CA ARG A 10 -24.08 -6.81 7.68
C ARG A 10 -22.91 -5.83 7.68
N GLU A 11 -22.87 -4.90 8.63
CA GLU A 11 -21.78 -3.93 8.75
C GLU A 11 -20.48 -4.63 9.18
N ASP A 12 -20.56 -5.66 10.01
CA ASP A 12 -19.40 -6.46 10.43
C ASP A 12 -18.84 -7.32 9.28
N VAL A 13 -19.73 -7.94 8.49
CA VAL A 13 -19.35 -8.82 7.37
C VAL A 13 -18.83 -8.03 6.17
N ALA A 14 -19.49 -6.93 5.78
CA ALA A 14 -19.13 -6.15 4.59
C ALA A 14 -19.31 -4.63 4.81
N PRO A 15 -18.44 -3.92 5.55
CA PRO A 15 -18.59 -2.51 5.95
C PRO A 15 -18.53 -1.53 4.77
N LEU A 16 -19.20 -0.39 4.90
CA LEU A 16 -19.12 0.72 3.93
C LEU A 16 -17.80 1.49 4.07
N ALA A 17 -17.27 1.52 5.30
CA ALA A 17 -16.01 2.18 5.63
C ALA A 17 -15.05 1.16 6.26
N PRO A 18 -14.54 0.19 5.47
CA PRO A 18 -13.58 -0.77 5.99
C PRO A 18 -12.38 -0.04 6.58
N TRP A 19 -11.85 -0.51 7.71
CA TRP A 19 -10.60 0.02 8.27
C TRP A 19 -10.59 1.50 8.68
N ARG A 20 -11.76 2.12 8.91
CA ARG A 20 -11.85 3.54 9.34
C ARG A 20 -10.93 3.90 10.51
N ASN A 21 -10.78 2.98 11.49
CA ASN A 21 -9.91 3.17 12.64
C ASN A 21 -8.44 2.84 12.32
N ALA A 22 -8.18 1.75 11.59
CA ALA A 22 -6.83 1.36 11.21
C ALA A 22 -6.16 2.44 10.33
N PHE A 23 -6.90 3.11 9.45
CA PHE A 23 -6.39 4.24 8.66
C PHE A 23 -5.94 5.42 9.49
N ARG A 24 -6.62 5.70 10.60
CA ARG A 24 -6.16 6.76 11.51
C ARG A 24 -4.84 6.40 12.14
N LEU A 25 -4.72 5.16 12.62
CA LEU A 25 -3.49 4.67 13.23
C LEU A 25 -2.34 4.70 12.22
N TRP A 26 -2.54 4.17 11.02
CA TRP A 26 -1.51 4.16 9.98
C TRP A 26 -1.11 5.57 9.55
N ASN A 27 -2.05 6.51 9.42
CA ASN A 27 -1.71 7.91 9.15
C ASN A 27 -0.84 8.51 10.25
N VAL A 28 -1.10 8.22 11.52
CA VAL A 28 -0.24 8.66 12.63
C VAL A 28 1.14 8.01 12.54
N VAL A 29 1.23 6.70 12.26
CA VAL A 29 2.51 5.99 12.09
C VAL A 29 3.32 6.61 10.95
N PHE A 30 2.69 6.85 9.80
CA PHE A 30 3.33 7.50 8.65
C PHE A 30 3.74 8.93 8.94
N ALA A 31 2.94 9.66 9.72
CA ALA A 31 3.29 11.00 10.15
C ALA A 31 4.53 11.00 11.03
N VAL A 32 4.60 10.11 12.02
CA VAL A 32 5.77 9.96 12.89
C VAL A 32 7.01 9.62 12.08
N ALA A 33 6.89 8.72 11.10
CA ALA A 33 7.99 8.38 10.19
C ALA A 33 8.46 9.60 9.39
N MET A 34 7.54 10.36 8.79
CA MET A 34 7.85 11.56 8.01
C MET A 34 8.47 12.67 8.86
N VAL A 35 7.86 13.01 10.01
CA VAL A 35 8.40 14.01 10.94
C VAL A 35 9.78 13.57 11.44
N GLY A 36 9.95 12.29 11.81
CA GLY A 36 11.24 11.75 12.25
C GLY A 36 12.34 11.89 11.19
N MET A 37 12.02 11.64 9.92
CA MET A 37 12.94 11.91 8.81
C MET A 37 13.24 13.40 8.67
N GLY A 38 12.23 14.28 8.79
CA GLY A 38 12.41 15.72 8.78
C GLY A 38 13.34 16.21 9.90
N VAL A 39 13.21 15.67 11.12
CA VAL A 39 14.11 15.95 12.26
C VAL A 39 15.53 15.50 11.93
N GLY A 40 15.69 14.28 11.41
CA GLY A 40 16.99 13.76 11.00
C GLY A 40 17.69 14.65 9.97
N VAL A 41 16.97 15.17 8.99
CA VAL A 41 17.51 16.10 7.99
C VAL A 41 17.81 17.47 8.60
N HIS A 42 16.91 18.00 9.42
CA HIS A 42 17.07 19.32 10.06
C HIS A 42 18.30 19.38 10.98
N TRP A 43 18.61 18.27 11.66
CA TRP A 43 19.77 18.15 12.56
C TRP A 43 21.05 17.68 11.85
N GLY A 44 21.01 17.48 10.53
CA GLY A 44 22.16 17.00 9.76
C GLY A 44 22.53 15.53 10.00
N LEU A 45 21.67 14.74 10.64
CA LEU A 45 21.84 13.29 10.80
C LEU A 45 21.63 12.54 9.47
N ILE A 46 20.82 13.12 8.59
CA ILE A 46 20.54 12.62 7.24
C ILE A 46 20.87 13.73 6.24
N PRO A 47 21.61 13.46 5.15
CA PRO A 47 21.96 14.51 4.20
C PRO A 47 20.71 15.08 3.53
N ALA A 48 20.71 16.40 3.35
CA ALA A 48 19.68 17.08 2.60
C ALA A 48 19.86 16.80 1.09
N THR A 49 18.77 16.42 0.42
CA THR A 49 18.67 16.39 -1.04
C THR A 49 18.30 17.78 -1.55
N LEU A 50 17.99 17.92 -2.85
CA LEU A 50 17.29 19.09 -3.41
C LEU A 50 15.89 19.24 -2.79
N GLY A 51 15.79 19.59 -1.52
CA GLY A 51 14.54 19.55 -0.78
C GLY A 51 14.74 19.94 0.66
N SER A 52 13.89 20.85 1.13
CA SER A 52 13.93 21.32 2.51
C SER A 52 13.22 20.32 3.45
N PRO A 53 13.71 20.10 4.69
CA PRO A 53 13.04 19.29 5.71
C PRO A 53 11.59 19.72 5.98
N TRP A 54 11.21 20.94 5.59
CA TRP A 54 9.85 21.45 5.67
C TRP A 54 8.84 20.63 4.86
N ILE A 55 9.27 19.94 3.80
CA ILE A 55 8.37 19.08 3.01
C ILE A 55 7.97 17.85 3.84
N GLU A 56 8.93 17.18 4.49
CA GLU A 56 8.67 16.07 5.41
C GLU A 56 7.76 16.49 6.56
N TYR A 57 8.04 17.64 7.17
CA TYR A 57 7.19 18.17 8.24
C TYR A 57 5.78 18.48 7.75
N GLY A 58 5.64 19.11 6.58
CA GLY A 58 4.34 19.41 5.98
C GLY A 58 3.51 18.15 5.74
N VAL A 59 4.11 17.13 5.13
CA VAL A 59 3.47 15.82 4.90
C VAL A 59 3.08 15.19 6.24
N GLY A 60 3.98 15.20 7.22
CA GLY A 60 3.74 14.67 8.56
C GLY A 60 2.59 15.36 9.28
N VAL A 61 2.52 16.70 9.24
CA VAL A 61 1.43 17.48 9.85
C VAL A 61 0.09 17.16 9.18
N VAL A 62 0.03 17.09 7.86
CA VAL A 62 -1.20 16.72 7.15
C VAL A 62 -1.65 15.31 7.55
N LEU A 63 -0.72 14.35 7.64
CA LEU A 63 -1.02 13.00 8.09
C LEU A 63 -1.50 12.94 9.55
N LEU A 64 -0.91 13.73 10.46
CA LEU A 64 -1.40 13.86 11.85
C LEU A 64 -2.82 14.40 11.88
N ILE A 65 -3.13 15.43 11.09
CA ILE A 65 -4.47 16.00 10.99
C ILE A 65 -5.46 14.94 10.50
N LEU A 66 -5.11 14.18 9.46
CA LEU A 66 -5.94 13.09 8.93
C LEU A 66 -6.13 11.95 9.95
N GLY A 67 -5.14 11.68 10.80
CA GLY A 67 -5.23 10.71 11.89
C GLY A 67 -6.10 11.18 13.06
N ALA A 68 -5.95 12.45 13.45
CA ALA A 68 -6.62 13.04 14.60
C ALA A 68 -8.12 13.30 14.33
N ILE A 69 -8.44 13.97 13.22
CA ILE A 69 -9.81 14.42 12.94
C ILE A 69 -10.68 13.24 12.49
N PRO A 70 -11.85 13.01 13.10
CA PRO A 70 -12.84 12.03 12.65
C PRO A 70 -13.50 12.48 11.32
N GLY A 71 -12.79 12.30 10.20
CA GLY A 71 -13.26 12.60 8.85
C GLY A 71 -13.89 11.40 8.12
N GLY A 72 -14.56 11.70 7.01
CA GLY A 72 -15.11 10.70 6.09
C GLY A 72 -14.03 9.79 5.52
N TYR A 73 -14.30 8.49 5.47
CA TYR A 73 -13.37 7.46 5.02
C TYR A 73 -12.78 7.74 3.63
N LEU A 74 -13.65 8.04 2.66
CA LEU A 74 -13.26 8.36 1.29
C LEU A 74 -12.43 9.64 1.21
N ALA A 75 -12.84 10.70 1.92
CA ALA A 75 -12.11 11.97 1.93
C ALA A 75 -10.67 11.78 2.42
N ARG A 76 -10.45 11.01 3.50
CA ARG A 76 -9.09 10.71 3.97
C ARG A 76 -8.28 9.92 2.94
N GLY A 77 -8.89 8.92 2.30
CA GLY A 77 -8.24 8.16 1.24
C GLY A 77 -7.81 9.04 0.07
N ILE A 78 -8.69 9.92 -0.40
CA ILE A 78 -8.40 10.87 -1.48
C ILE A 78 -7.27 11.82 -1.07
N VAL A 79 -7.33 12.43 0.12
CA VAL A 79 -6.26 13.35 0.56
C VAL A 79 -4.93 12.61 0.69
N SER A 80 -4.93 11.38 1.22
CA SER A 80 -3.71 10.57 1.32
C SER A 80 -3.15 10.22 -0.06
N MET A 81 -4.00 9.89 -1.03
CA MET A 81 -3.59 9.61 -2.41
C MET A 81 -3.02 10.85 -3.09
N VAL A 82 -3.67 12.00 -2.94
CA VAL A 82 -3.21 13.27 -3.51
C VAL A 82 -1.88 13.66 -2.89
N LEU A 83 -1.73 13.54 -1.56
CA LEU A 83 -0.48 13.83 -0.87
C LEU A 83 0.64 12.89 -1.33
N ALA A 84 0.36 11.59 -1.48
CA ALA A 84 1.30 10.64 -2.05
C ALA A 84 1.70 11.01 -3.49
N GLY A 85 0.74 11.41 -4.34
CA GLY A 85 0.98 11.88 -5.70
C GLY A 85 1.84 13.13 -5.75
N LEU A 86 1.63 14.09 -4.85
CA LEU A 86 2.45 15.30 -4.75
C LEU A 86 3.89 14.97 -4.33
N VAL A 87 4.09 14.12 -3.32
CA VAL A 87 5.43 13.72 -2.88
C VAL A 87 6.15 12.91 -3.96
N ALA A 88 5.42 12.03 -4.66
CA ALA A 88 5.95 11.30 -5.82
C ALA A 88 6.36 12.26 -6.95
N ALA A 89 5.50 13.23 -7.30
CA ALA A 89 5.80 14.23 -8.32
C ALA A 89 7.05 15.05 -7.97
N LEU A 90 7.18 15.49 -6.71
CA LEU A 90 8.39 16.16 -6.23
C LEU A 90 9.62 15.25 -6.38
N GLY A 91 9.51 13.97 -6.02
CA GLY A 91 10.59 12.99 -6.21
C GLY A 91 11.01 12.80 -7.66
N LEU A 92 10.06 12.83 -8.61
CA LEU A 92 10.35 12.78 -10.04
C LEU A 92 11.06 14.04 -10.55
N LEU A 93 10.84 15.17 -9.89
CA LEU A 93 11.59 16.41 -10.13
C LEU A 93 12.95 16.44 -9.42
N GLY A 94 13.35 15.33 -8.79
CA GLY A 94 14.60 15.24 -8.03
C GLY A 94 14.53 15.94 -6.67
N ALA A 95 13.32 16.27 -6.19
CA ALA A 95 13.13 17.07 -5.00
C ALA A 95 12.47 16.35 -3.81
N GLY A 96 12.71 16.88 -2.62
CA GLY A 96 12.03 16.44 -1.38
C GLY A 96 12.44 15.05 -0.87
N PRO A 97 11.56 14.36 -0.12
CA PRO A 97 11.86 13.07 0.53
C PRO A 97 12.21 11.96 -0.45
N LEU A 98 11.72 12.07 -1.68
CA LEU A 98 11.96 11.15 -2.79
C LEU A 98 12.94 11.73 -3.82
N GLY A 99 13.77 12.72 -3.47
CA GLY A 99 14.65 13.38 -4.44
C GLY A 99 15.65 12.46 -5.14
N ASN A 100 16.01 11.34 -4.50
CA ASN A 100 16.85 10.29 -5.11
C ASN A 100 16.02 9.15 -5.72
N TRP A 101 14.73 9.32 -5.97
CA TRP A 101 13.90 8.26 -6.52
C TRP A 101 14.34 7.87 -7.93
N ILE A 102 14.65 8.87 -8.76
CA ILE A 102 15.27 8.66 -10.07
C ILE A 102 16.77 8.52 -9.90
N THR A 103 17.30 7.36 -10.29
CA THR A 103 18.75 7.14 -10.38
C THR A 103 19.20 7.22 -11.83
N LYS A 104 20.50 7.52 -12.06
CA LYS A 104 21.10 7.54 -13.40
C LYS A 104 20.89 6.22 -14.16
N GLU A 105 20.80 5.11 -13.43
CA GLU A 105 20.65 3.76 -13.99
C GLU A 105 19.20 3.38 -14.26
N SER A 106 18.25 3.83 -13.42
CA SER A 106 16.84 3.46 -13.56
C SER A 106 16.07 4.38 -14.53
N GLY A 107 16.43 5.66 -14.63
CA GLY A 107 15.64 6.63 -15.38
C GLY A 107 14.24 6.88 -14.79
N MET A 108 13.52 7.85 -15.37
CA MET A 108 12.21 8.30 -14.88
C MET A 108 11.10 7.26 -15.08
N LEU A 109 11.08 6.61 -16.25
CA LEU A 109 10.03 5.66 -16.61
C LEU A 109 9.97 4.48 -15.62
N VAL A 110 11.13 3.93 -15.24
CA VAL A 110 11.21 2.82 -14.28
C VAL A 110 10.70 3.24 -12.90
N ALA A 111 11.04 4.45 -12.45
CA ALA A 111 10.55 4.97 -11.18
C ALA A 111 9.01 5.08 -11.18
N VAL A 112 8.42 5.62 -12.25
CA VAL A 112 6.97 5.71 -12.41
C VAL A 112 6.30 4.33 -12.40
N LEU A 113 6.82 3.38 -13.19
CA LEU A 113 6.28 2.02 -13.25
C LEU A 113 6.34 1.30 -11.90
N GLN A 114 7.45 1.44 -11.19
CA GLN A 114 7.61 0.94 -9.83
C GLN A 114 6.61 1.59 -8.87
N GLY A 115 6.45 2.92 -8.93
CA GLY A 115 5.49 3.64 -8.11
C GLY A 115 4.04 3.20 -8.35
N VAL A 116 3.65 3.03 -9.61
CA VAL A 116 2.33 2.51 -9.99
C VAL A 116 2.13 1.10 -9.44
N THR A 117 3.13 0.23 -9.58
CA THR A 117 3.11 -1.15 -9.08
C THR A 117 2.95 -1.18 -7.56
N MET A 118 3.76 -0.41 -6.84
CA MET A 118 3.75 -0.30 -5.38
C MET A 118 2.47 0.30 -4.83
N ALA A 119 1.77 1.14 -5.60
CA ALA A 119 0.49 1.71 -5.20
C ALA A 119 -0.68 0.75 -5.48
N THR A 120 -0.74 0.20 -6.70
CA THR A 120 -1.92 -0.52 -7.21
C THR A 120 -2.03 -1.95 -6.71
N LEU A 121 -0.93 -2.72 -6.67
CA LEU A 121 -0.97 -4.12 -6.24
C LEU A 121 -1.37 -4.28 -4.78
N PRO A 122 -0.76 -3.56 -3.81
CA PRO A 122 -1.21 -3.63 -2.43
C PRO A 122 -2.66 -3.17 -2.27
N ALA A 123 -3.10 -2.12 -2.97
CA ALA A 123 -4.49 -1.68 -2.94
C ALA A 123 -5.46 -2.77 -3.40
N ALA A 124 -5.14 -3.48 -4.49
CA ALA A 124 -5.95 -4.56 -5.01
C ALA A 124 -5.96 -5.78 -4.08
N LEU A 125 -4.83 -6.11 -3.44
CA LEU A 125 -4.76 -7.17 -2.42
C LEU A 125 -5.59 -6.84 -1.18
N LEU A 126 -5.54 -5.59 -0.71
CA LEU A 126 -6.39 -5.11 0.38
C LEU A 126 -7.87 -5.20 0.01
N PHE A 127 -8.23 -4.80 -1.22
CA PHE A 127 -9.59 -4.88 -1.74
C PHE A 127 -10.07 -6.33 -1.83
N ARG A 128 -9.21 -7.21 -2.34
CA ARG A 128 -9.45 -8.66 -2.42
C ARG A 128 -9.64 -9.31 -1.05
N ASN A 129 -8.86 -8.89 -0.05
CA ASN A 129 -9.01 -9.37 1.32
C ASN A 129 -10.38 -8.99 1.90
N ARG A 130 -10.82 -7.75 1.66
CA ARG A 130 -12.05 -7.24 2.29
C ARG A 130 -13.32 -7.73 1.61
N TYR A 131 -13.29 -7.92 0.29
CA TYR A 131 -14.45 -8.37 -0.49
C TYR A 131 -14.17 -9.71 -1.16
N PRO A 132 -14.01 -10.81 -0.40
CA PRO A 132 -13.45 -12.03 -0.93
C PRO A 132 -14.41 -12.80 -1.86
N ALA A 133 -15.72 -12.62 -1.70
CA ALA A 133 -16.72 -13.24 -2.57
C ALA A 133 -17.01 -12.42 -3.84
N TYR A 134 -16.55 -11.18 -3.92
CA TYR A 134 -16.88 -10.28 -5.03
C TYR A 134 -15.99 -10.54 -6.25
N GLY A 135 -16.58 -10.96 -7.37
CA GLY A 135 -15.86 -11.25 -8.62
C GLY A 135 -15.05 -10.04 -9.13
N GLY A 136 -15.57 -8.82 -8.96
CA GLY A 136 -14.86 -7.59 -9.34
C GLY A 136 -13.54 -7.37 -8.59
N ALA A 137 -13.38 -7.95 -7.39
CA ALA A 137 -12.11 -7.89 -6.67
C ALA A 137 -11.00 -8.68 -7.37
N ARG A 138 -11.35 -9.78 -8.06
CA ARG A 138 -10.39 -10.53 -8.90
C ARG A 138 -10.00 -9.73 -10.14
N ILE A 139 -10.96 -9.00 -10.73
CA ILE A 139 -10.70 -8.14 -11.89
C ILE A 139 -9.76 -6.99 -11.48
N ALA A 140 -9.99 -6.36 -10.33
CA ALA A 140 -9.10 -5.33 -9.80
C ALA A 140 -7.66 -5.85 -9.58
N LEU A 141 -7.52 -7.06 -9.02
CA LEU A 141 -6.22 -7.72 -8.87
C LEU A 141 -5.58 -8.03 -10.22
N LEU A 142 -6.34 -8.52 -11.20
CA LEU A 142 -5.86 -8.80 -12.55
C LEU A 142 -5.33 -7.53 -13.23
N ILE A 143 -6.07 -6.42 -13.14
CA ILE A 143 -5.62 -5.12 -13.67
C ILE A 143 -4.34 -4.68 -12.96
N ALA A 144 -4.25 -4.80 -11.64
CA ALA A 144 -3.04 -4.45 -10.90
C ALA A 144 -1.85 -5.34 -11.27
N CYS A 145 -2.04 -6.64 -11.47
CA CYS A 145 -1.00 -7.54 -11.98
C CYS A 145 -0.57 -7.15 -13.39
N PHE A 146 -1.50 -6.79 -14.27
CA PHE A 146 -1.19 -6.32 -15.62
C PHE A 146 -0.35 -5.03 -15.59
N LEU A 147 -0.72 -4.06 -14.75
CA LEU A 147 0.03 -2.83 -14.54
C LEU A 147 1.43 -3.07 -13.94
N ALA A 148 1.62 -4.20 -13.24
CA ALA A 148 2.91 -4.58 -12.67
C ALA A 148 3.84 -5.29 -13.67
N LEU A 149 3.34 -5.78 -14.81
CA LEU A 149 4.14 -6.53 -15.79
C LEU A 149 5.40 -5.78 -16.25
N PRO A 150 5.36 -4.48 -16.58
CA PRO A 150 6.57 -3.74 -16.96
C PRO A 150 7.64 -3.77 -15.86
N THR A 151 7.23 -3.63 -14.61
CA THR A 151 8.13 -3.69 -13.45
C THR A 151 8.72 -5.09 -13.26
N VAL A 152 7.94 -6.14 -13.51
CA VAL A 152 8.40 -7.54 -13.48
C VAL A 152 9.45 -7.79 -14.57
N LEU A 153 9.20 -7.33 -15.79
CA LEU A 153 10.15 -7.47 -16.90
C LEU A 153 11.47 -6.76 -16.60
N LEU A 154 11.40 -5.50 -16.15
CA LEU A 154 12.57 -4.70 -15.77
C LEU A 154 13.32 -5.32 -14.57
N GLY A 155 12.58 -5.85 -13.60
CA GLY A 155 13.16 -6.58 -12.47
C GLY A 155 13.88 -7.86 -12.91
N GLY A 156 13.35 -8.58 -13.91
CA GLY A 156 13.96 -9.77 -14.47
C GLY A 156 15.34 -9.50 -15.08
N PHE A 157 15.47 -8.43 -15.85
CA PHE A 157 16.78 -7.99 -16.37
C PHE A 157 17.75 -7.65 -15.23
N ALA A 158 17.27 -6.94 -14.21
CA ALA A 158 18.08 -6.59 -13.05
C ALA A 158 18.56 -7.81 -12.24
N VAL A 159 17.81 -8.92 -12.24
CA VAL A 159 18.26 -10.17 -11.60
C VAL A 159 19.42 -10.80 -12.37
N VAL A 160 19.37 -10.79 -13.71
CA VAL A 160 20.35 -11.45 -14.57
C VAL A 160 21.65 -10.65 -14.69
N GLU A 161 21.55 -9.34 -14.82
CA GLU A 161 22.69 -8.46 -15.14
C GLU A 161 23.24 -7.72 -13.91
N GLY A 162 22.50 -7.71 -12.80
CA GLY A 162 22.84 -6.94 -11.61
C GLY A 162 23.91 -7.56 -10.71
N PRO A 163 24.53 -6.76 -9.83
CA PRO A 163 25.36 -7.28 -8.75
C PRO A 163 24.52 -8.11 -7.76
N LEU A 164 25.15 -9.08 -7.07
CA LEU A 164 24.47 -10.10 -6.25
C LEU A 164 23.37 -9.54 -5.33
N LEU A 165 23.63 -8.47 -4.57
CA LEU A 165 22.62 -7.88 -3.67
C LEU A 165 21.46 -7.21 -4.42
N ALA A 166 21.72 -6.56 -5.56
CA ALA A 166 20.66 -5.99 -6.39
C ALA A 166 19.82 -7.10 -7.03
N SER A 167 20.45 -8.20 -7.44
CA SER A 167 19.76 -9.39 -7.95
C SER A 167 18.93 -10.07 -6.87
N ILE A 168 19.42 -10.17 -5.63
CA ILE A 168 18.65 -10.68 -4.49
C ILE A 168 17.45 -9.77 -4.21
N ALA A 169 17.65 -8.44 -4.19
CA ALA A 169 16.59 -7.48 -3.96
C ALA A 169 15.54 -7.51 -5.08
N ALA A 170 15.96 -7.55 -6.34
CA ALA A 170 15.09 -7.71 -7.49
C ALA A 170 14.35 -9.05 -7.44
N GLY A 171 15.05 -10.15 -7.15
CA GLY A 171 14.47 -11.48 -6.95
C GLY A 171 13.42 -11.50 -5.84
N ALA A 172 13.68 -10.83 -4.72
CA ALA A 172 12.71 -10.67 -3.64
C ALA A 172 11.48 -9.86 -4.10
N THR A 173 11.65 -8.75 -4.82
CA THR A 173 10.51 -7.99 -5.37
C THR A 173 9.68 -8.84 -6.34
N LEU A 174 10.32 -9.60 -7.22
CA LEU A 174 9.65 -10.51 -8.16
C LEU A 174 8.91 -11.62 -7.42
N ALA A 175 9.53 -12.21 -6.40
CA ALA A 175 8.91 -13.24 -5.57
C ALA A 175 7.66 -12.71 -4.87
N VAL A 176 7.69 -11.50 -4.29
CA VAL A 176 6.51 -10.93 -3.64
C VAL A 176 5.43 -10.55 -4.66
N VAL A 177 5.80 -10.04 -5.84
CA VAL A 177 4.84 -9.82 -6.94
C VAL A 177 4.21 -11.16 -7.37
N ALA A 178 4.98 -12.24 -7.48
CA ALA A 178 4.44 -13.57 -7.79
C ALA A 178 3.53 -14.09 -6.66
N LEU A 179 3.87 -13.84 -5.40
CA LEU A 179 3.01 -14.18 -4.26
C LEU A 179 1.68 -13.44 -4.28
N SER A 180 1.56 -12.29 -4.96
CA SER A 180 0.27 -11.62 -5.14
C SER A 180 -0.75 -12.50 -5.90
N LEU A 181 -0.28 -13.49 -6.68
CA LEU A 181 -1.14 -14.46 -7.37
C LEU A 181 -1.90 -15.37 -6.41
N VAL A 182 -1.41 -15.54 -5.18
CA VAL A 182 -2.15 -16.21 -4.09
C VAL A 182 -3.48 -15.50 -3.84
N GLY A 183 -3.59 -14.20 -4.13
CA GLY A 183 -4.84 -13.45 -4.09
C GLY A 183 -5.93 -13.95 -5.05
N PHE A 184 -5.59 -14.71 -6.10
CA PHE A 184 -6.59 -15.33 -6.99
C PHE A 184 -7.18 -16.63 -6.43
N LEU A 185 -6.57 -17.22 -5.42
CA LEU A 185 -7.07 -18.43 -4.77
C LEU A 185 -8.41 -18.17 -4.05
N GLY A 186 -9.07 -19.25 -3.63
CA GLY A 186 -10.41 -19.23 -3.06
C GLY A 186 -10.54 -18.39 -1.78
N GLU A 187 -11.77 -18.16 -1.34
CA GLU A 187 -12.11 -17.31 -0.19
C GLU A 187 -11.41 -17.71 1.12
N GLY A 188 -11.04 -18.98 1.29
CA GLY A 188 -10.30 -19.44 2.47
C GLY A 188 -8.84 -18.98 2.57
N THR A 189 -8.27 -18.41 1.50
CA THR A 189 -6.85 -18.01 1.44
C THR A 189 -6.63 -16.50 1.44
N THR A 190 -7.70 -15.70 1.42
CA THR A 190 -7.62 -14.24 1.28
C THR A 190 -7.09 -13.53 2.53
N GLY A 191 -7.12 -14.19 3.70
CA GLY A 191 -6.60 -13.62 4.95
C GLY A 191 -5.13 -13.18 4.89
N TYR A 192 -4.33 -13.82 4.03
CA TYR A 192 -2.92 -13.48 3.83
C TYR A 192 -2.70 -12.22 2.97
N SER A 193 -3.71 -11.75 2.23
CA SER A 193 -3.55 -10.65 1.28
C SER A 193 -3.18 -9.32 1.94
N THR A 194 -3.57 -9.08 3.19
CA THR A 194 -3.10 -7.90 3.96
C THR A 194 -1.62 -7.99 4.29
N ILE A 195 -1.16 -9.17 4.74
CA ILE A 195 0.24 -9.40 5.06
C ILE A 195 1.09 -9.26 3.79
N LEU A 196 0.62 -9.81 2.67
CA LEU A 196 1.28 -9.67 1.37
C LEU A 196 1.32 -8.21 0.90
N ALA A 197 0.25 -7.43 1.10
CA ALA A 197 0.23 -6.01 0.76
C ALA A 197 1.29 -5.22 1.56
N ILE A 198 1.42 -5.49 2.86
CA ILE A 198 2.46 -4.87 3.71
C ILE A 198 3.85 -5.34 3.27
N LEU A 199 4.02 -6.65 3.05
CA LEU A 199 5.28 -7.23 2.61
C LEU A 199 5.75 -6.64 1.28
N MET A 200 4.84 -6.39 0.33
CA MET A 200 5.16 -5.71 -0.93
C MET A 200 5.75 -4.32 -0.69
N ILE A 201 5.09 -3.50 0.12
CA ILE A 201 5.55 -2.14 0.41
C ILE A 201 6.95 -2.19 1.05
N VAL A 202 7.16 -3.08 2.03
CA VAL A 202 8.44 -3.25 2.72
C VAL A 202 9.53 -3.77 1.79
N VAL A 203 9.26 -4.80 0.98
CA VAL A 203 10.28 -5.38 0.10
C VAL A 203 10.69 -4.42 -1.01
N PHE A 204 9.75 -3.69 -1.61
CA PHE A 204 10.10 -2.67 -2.61
C PHE A 204 10.90 -1.51 -1.98
N GLY A 205 10.51 -1.04 -0.79
CA GLY A 205 11.28 -0.01 -0.10
C GLY A 205 12.66 -0.49 0.29
N ALA A 206 12.79 -1.70 0.84
CA ALA A 206 14.07 -2.31 1.22
C ALA A 206 14.96 -2.54 -0.01
N ALA A 207 14.39 -2.99 -1.13
CA ALA A 207 15.11 -3.12 -2.39
C ALA A 207 15.66 -1.78 -2.90
N ARG A 208 14.97 -0.66 -2.61
CA ARG A 208 15.50 0.67 -2.91
C ARG A 208 16.67 1.04 -1.98
N MET A 209 16.58 0.70 -0.70
CA MET A 209 17.60 0.97 0.33
C MET A 209 18.88 0.15 0.17
N SER A 210 18.81 -1.03 -0.45
CA SER A 210 19.95 -1.95 -0.55
C SER A 210 20.91 -1.61 -1.70
N ARG A 211 20.45 -0.89 -2.73
CA ARG A 211 21.26 -0.43 -3.88
C ARG A 211 22.57 0.29 -3.52
N PRO A 212 22.62 1.25 -2.57
CA PRO A 212 23.84 2.01 -2.26
C PRO A 212 24.87 1.21 -1.44
N LEU A 213 24.47 0.11 -0.77
CA LEU A 213 25.33 -0.63 0.16
C LEU A 213 26.58 -1.24 -0.49
N TRP A 214 26.63 -1.29 -1.83
CA TRP A 214 27.72 -1.92 -2.57
C TRP A 214 28.72 -0.94 -3.17
N SER A 215 28.37 0.34 -3.34
CA SER A 215 29.11 1.21 -4.27
C SER A 215 29.62 2.52 -3.67
N ARG A 216 29.17 2.94 -2.47
CA ARG A 216 29.36 4.33 -2.02
C ARG A 216 29.51 4.47 -0.50
N GLY A 217 30.13 5.58 -0.09
CA GLY A 217 30.36 5.94 1.32
C GLY A 217 29.07 6.18 2.13
N TRP A 218 29.23 6.28 3.46
CA TRP A 218 28.15 6.37 4.45
C TRP A 218 27.06 7.40 4.12
N GLU A 219 27.45 8.56 3.58
CA GLU A 219 26.50 9.62 3.20
C GLU A 219 25.48 9.15 2.15
N VAL A 220 25.89 8.32 1.19
CA VAL A 220 25.00 7.85 0.13
C VAL A 220 24.01 6.80 0.63
N ILE A 221 24.44 5.99 1.62
CA ILE A 221 23.56 5.04 2.31
C ILE A 221 22.45 5.78 3.03
N GLN A 222 22.75 6.90 3.71
CA GLN A 222 21.76 7.69 4.44
C GLN A 222 20.69 8.31 3.52
N VAL A 223 21.08 8.82 2.34
CA VAL A 223 20.10 9.43 1.42
C VAL A 223 19.18 8.39 0.78
N ASP A 224 19.72 7.24 0.40
CA ASP A 224 18.91 6.15 -0.19
C ASP A 224 18.05 5.44 0.88
N LEU A 225 18.47 5.44 2.14
CA LEU A 225 17.64 5.01 3.28
C LEU A 225 16.41 5.91 3.43
N ARG A 226 16.61 7.24 3.42
CA ARG A 226 15.51 8.23 3.46
C ARG A 226 14.57 8.05 2.28
N ALA A 227 15.10 7.90 1.07
CA ALA A 227 14.29 7.70 -0.14
C ALA A 227 13.48 6.40 -0.07
N GLY A 228 14.09 5.31 0.39
CA GLY A 228 13.41 4.04 0.59
C GLY A 228 12.27 4.10 1.62
N LEU A 229 12.52 4.71 2.78
CA LEU A 229 11.51 4.87 3.85
C LEU A 229 10.36 5.77 3.38
N SER A 230 10.69 6.88 2.73
CA SER A 230 9.72 7.79 2.15
C SER A 230 8.88 7.10 1.09
N LEU A 231 9.50 6.24 0.26
CA LEU A 231 8.79 5.49 -0.78
C LEU A 231 7.81 4.48 -0.18
N MET A 232 8.17 3.83 0.93
CA MET A 232 7.25 2.95 1.66
C MET A 232 6.00 3.70 2.12
N VAL A 233 6.19 4.88 2.73
CA VAL A 233 5.09 5.71 3.22
C VAL A 233 4.21 6.21 2.07
N VAL A 234 4.83 6.73 1.01
CA VAL A 234 4.12 7.22 -0.18
C VAL A 234 3.33 6.11 -0.85
N ALA A 235 3.93 4.92 -1.02
CA ALA A 235 3.23 3.76 -1.56
C ALA A 235 2.05 3.33 -0.67
N ALA A 236 2.25 3.25 0.65
CA ALA A 236 1.19 2.89 1.57
C ALA A 236 0.01 3.88 1.52
N MET A 237 0.29 5.19 1.50
CA MET A 237 -0.73 6.24 1.36
C MET A 237 -1.48 6.15 0.03
N ALA A 238 -0.76 5.93 -1.08
CA ALA A 238 -1.37 5.75 -2.40
C ALA A 238 -2.24 4.49 -2.42
N SER A 239 -1.77 3.38 -1.87
CA SER A 239 -2.53 2.13 -1.80
C SER A 239 -3.80 2.26 -0.96
N ILE A 240 -3.71 2.92 0.20
CA ILE A 240 -4.85 3.24 1.07
C ILE A 240 -5.87 4.09 0.31
N GLY A 241 -5.39 5.10 -0.43
CA GLY A 241 -6.24 5.97 -1.23
C GLY A 241 -6.98 5.24 -2.34
N ILE A 242 -6.27 4.45 -3.14
CA ILE A 242 -6.85 3.61 -4.20
C ILE A 242 -7.85 2.61 -3.60
N PHE A 243 -7.50 1.94 -2.51
CA PHE A 243 -8.41 1.02 -1.81
C PHE A 243 -9.67 1.73 -1.30
N SER A 244 -9.55 2.98 -0.81
CA SER A 244 -10.69 3.78 -0.38
C SER A 244 -11.65 4.09 -1.52
N ILE A 245 -11.09 4.46 -2.68
CA ILE A 245 -11.85 4.73 -3.90
C ILE A 245 -12.55 3.46 -4.38
N LEU A 246 -11.81 2.35 -4.53
CA LEU A 246 -12.36 1.05 -4.92
C LEU A 246 -13.49 0.62 -3.98
N SER A 247 -13.28 0.73 -2.67
CA SER A 247 -14.30 0.40 -1.67
C SER A 247 -15.52 1.30 -1.81
N SER A 248 -15.35 2.61 -2.02
CA SER A 248 -16.49 3.54 -2.16
C SER A 248 -17.33 3.26 -3.40
N ILE A 249 -16.71 2.84 -4.49
CA ILE A 249 -17.37 2.56 -5.77
C ILE A 249 -18.08 1.21 -5.69
N PHE A 250 -17.40 0.17 -5.20
CA PHE A 250 -17.86 -1.21 -5.33
C PHE A 250 -18.47 -1.82 -4.06
N ALA A 251 -18.40 -1.17 -2.88
CA ALA A 251 -18.90 -1.76 -1.64
C ALA A 251 -20.40 -2.08 -1.68
N LYS A 252 -21.22 -1.27 -2.37
CA LYS A 252 -22.66 -1.52 -2.49
C LYS A 252 -22.96 -2.81 -3.25
N ASP A 253 -22.23 -3.07 -4.34
CA ASP A 253 -22.40 -4.27 -5.15
C ASP A 253 -21.81 -5.49 -4.46
N ALA A 254 -20.65 -5.34 -3.82
CA ALA A 254 -20.02 -6.41 -3.05
C ALA A 254 -20.94 -6.91 -1.92
N ARG A 255 -21.63 -6.00 -1.22
CA ARG A 255 -22.61 -6.34 -0.17
C ARG A 255 -23.75 -7.22 -0.70
N ARG A 256 -24.24 -6.96 -1.92
CA ARG A 256 -25.36 -7.74 -2.49
C ARG A 256 -24.96 -9.19 -2.72
N VAL A 257 -23.75 -9.42 -3.22
CA VAL A 257 -23.22 -10.77 -3.48
C VAL A 257 -23.00 -11.53 -2.17
N ASP A 258 -22.48 -10.87 -1.14
CA ASP A 258 -22.18 -11.50 0.14
C ASP A 258 -23.45 -11.97 0.86
N VAL A 259 -24.51 -11.16 0.85
CA VAL A 259 -25.80 -11.48 1.50
C VAL A 259 -26.46 -12.71 0.88
N MET A 260 -26.30 -12.93 -0.43
CA MET A 260 -26.89 -14.10 -1.12
C MET A 260 -26.16 -15.42 -0.84
N ARG A 261 -24.98 -15.37 -0.21
CA ARG A 261 -24.16 -16.55 0.10
C ARG A 261 -24.20 -17.01 1.54
N VAL A 262 -24.74 -16.20 2.45
CA VAL A 262 -24.95 -16.63 3.85
C VAL A 262 -25.94 -17.80 3.84
N LYS A 263 -25.44 -19.02 4.04
CA LYS A 263 -26.30 -20.21 4.18
C LYS A 263 -27.27 -19.96 5.34
N PRO A 264 -28.59 -20.14 5.15
CA PRO A 264 -29.53 -20.04 6.25
C PRO A 264 -29.15 -21.07 7.33
N PRO A 265 -29.30 -20.73 8.62
CA PRO A 265 -29.03 -21.67 9.70
C PRO A 265 -29.87 -22.95 9.49
N PRO A 266 -29.35 -24.13 9.85
CA PRO A 266 -30.11 -25.36 9.76
C PRO A 266 -31.42 -25.22 10.55
N PRO A 267 -32.56 -25.70 10.04
CA PRO A 267 -33.83 -25.56 10.72
C PRO A 267 -33.78 -26.17 12.11
N LEU A 268 -34.30 -25.43 13.11
CA LEU A 268 -34.32 -25.79 14.54
C LEU A 268 -34.94 -27.17 14.82
N ASN A 269 -35.74 -27.70 13.89
CA ASN A 269 -36.35 -29.03 13.97
C ASN A 269 -35.33 -30.19 13.98
N ARG A 270 -34.03 -29.93 13.74
CA ARG A 270 -32.97 -30.95 13.91
C ARG A 270 -32.40 -31.07 15.33
N ILE A 271 -32.75 -30.16 16.25
CA ILE A 271 -32.19 -30.16 17.62
C ILE A 271 -33.12 -30.90 18.61
N SER A 272 -34.37 -31.18 18.24
CA SER A 272 -35.32 -31.94 19.09
C SER A 272 -35.23 -33.46 18.95
N GLY A 273 -34.15 -33.99 18.38
CA GLY A 273 -33.91 -35.42 18.19
C GLY A 273 -33.06 -36.08 19.29
N VAL A 274 -33.18 -35.62 20.54
CA VAL A 274 -32.61 -36.31 21.71
C VAL A 274 -33.79 -36.69 22.60
N GLY A 275 -34.35 -37.85 22.31
CA GLY A 275 -35.18 -38.65 23.22
C GLY A 275 -34.36 -39.82 23.72
#